data_AF-A0A842XCF2-F1
#
_entry.id   AF-A0A842XCF2-F1
#
_cell.length_a   1.000
_cell.length_b   1.000
_cell.length_c   1.000
_cell.angle_alpha   90.00
_cell.angle_beta   90.00
_cell.angle_gamma   90.00
#
_symmetry.space_group_name_H-M   'P 1'
#
loop_
_entity.id
_entity.type
_entity.pdbx_description
1 polymer ?
#
loop_
_entity_poly.entity_id
_entity_poly.type
_entity_poly.pdbx_seq_one_letter_code
_entity_poly.pdbx_strand_id
1 'polypeptide(L)'
;MNMTESTLTLIAIALSFPVIVFLSLLFEGIDRKLHARMQNRIGPPVIQPFYDFVKLFGKERIVPESAASLIFTTVPVIAAICAVLGGMIPLITALFRVSLVGDLILILYLLTMPSLMIILGGSSSGNPFGAIGFSRS
;
A
#
# COMPACT_ATOMS: atom_id res chain seq x y z
N MET A 1 26.12 18.81 8.58
CA MET A 1 25.13 18.43 7.55
C MET A 1 24.52 19.73 7.05
N ASN A 2 24.82 20.14 5.83
CA ASN A 2 24.48 21.49 5.36
C ASN A 2 22.97 21.67 5.26
N MET A 3 22.47 22.88 5.59
CA MET A 3 21.04 23.20 5.55
C MET A 3 20.40 22.98 4.16
N THR A 4 21.22 22.99 3.11
CA THR A 4 20.85 22.64 1.74
C THR A 4 20.61 21.14 1.52
N GLU A 5 21.40 20.27 2.15
CA GLU A 5 21.22 18.81 2.07
C GLU A 5 19.95 18.37 2.80
N SER A 6 19.67 18.96 3.96
CA SER A 6 18.46 18.67 4.73
C SER A 6 17.17 19.15 4.04
N THR A 7 17.24 20.23 3.26
CA THR A 7 16.09 20.71 2.49
C THR A 7 15.86 19.85 1.24
N LEU A 8 16.92 19.40 0.57
CA LEU A 8 16.83 18.48 -0.57
C LEU A 8 16.26 17.12 -0.18
N THR A 9 16.64 16.55 0.98
CA THR A 9 16.08 15.28 1.45
C THR A 9 14.59 15.40 1.79
N LEU A 10 14.16 16.50 2.42
CA LEU A 10 12.74 16.75 2.68
C LEU A 10 11.92 16.88 1.40
N ILE A 11 12.45 17.58 0.39
CA ILE A 11 11.81 17.69 -0.93
C ILE A 11 11.71 16.32 -1.61
N ALA A 12 12.77 15.52 -1.55
CA ALA A 12 12.77 14.17 -2.12
C ALA A 12 11.76 13.24 -1.44
N ILE A 13 11.64 13.30 -0.11
CA ILE A 13 10.62 12.56 0.66
C ILE A 13 9.22 13.01 0.22
N ALA A 14 8.97 14.31 0.19
CA ALA A 14 7.67 14.86 -0.18
C ALA A 14 7.25 14.47 -1.61
N LEU A 15 8.21 14.43 -2.55
CA LEU A 15 7.96 14.04 -3.94
C LEU A 15 7.85 12.52 -4.12
N SER A 16 8.56 11.73 -3.32
CA SER A 16 8.54 10.26 -3.45
C SER A 16 7.17 9.65 -3.15
N PHE A 17 6.42 10.22 -2.19
CA PHE A 17 5.07 9.75 -1.84
C PHE A 17 4.10 9.72 -3.03
N PRO A 18 3.80 10.84 -3.72
CA PRO A 18 2.89 10.85 -4.85
C PRO A 18 3.41 10.03 -6.04
N VAL A 19 4.73 9.98 -6.24
CA VAL A 19 5.35 9.18 -7.30
C VAL A 19 5.11 7.69 -7.08
N ILE A 20 5.33 7.18 -5.87
CA ILE A 20 5.11 5.77 -5.53
C ILE A 20 3.64 5.39 -5.67
N VAL A 21 2.73 6.24 -5.19
CA VAL A 21 1.28 5.98 -5.31
C VAL A 21 0.86 5.93 -6.78
N PHE A 22 1.30 6.90 -7.59
CA PHE A 22 1.00 6.93 -9.02
C PHE A 22 1.56 5.71 -9.76
N LEU A 23 2.82 5.35 -9.46
CA LEU A 23 3.49 4.22 -10.08
C LEU A 23 2.84 2.89 -9.68
N SER A 24 2.40 2.75 -8.44
CA SER A 24 1.65 1.58 -7.94
C SER A 24 0.36 1.35 -8.74
N LEU A 25 -0.45 2.39 -8.92
CA LEU A 25 -1.70 2.32 -9.71
C LEU A 25 -1.43 2.00 -11.18
N LEU A 26 -0.34 2.55 -11.76
CA LEU A 26 0.06 2.26 -13.13
C LEU A 26 0.45 0.79 -13.29
N PHE A 27 1.25 0.26 -12.36
CA PHE A 27 1.66 -1.15 -12.36
C PHE A 27 0.47 -2.09 -12.23
N GLU A 28 -0.51 -1.78 -11.37
CA GLU A 28 -1.74 -2.57 -11.28
C GLU A 28 -2.51 -2.59 -12.62
N GLY A 29 -2.56 -1.46 -13.34
CA GLY A 29 -3.19 -1.36 -14.65
C GLY A 29 -2.48 -2.20 -15.71
N ILE A 30 -1.14 -2.20 -15.69
CA ILE A 30 -0.30 -3.02 -16.58
C ILE A 30 -0.50 -4.50 -16.25
N ASP A 31 -0.48 -4.87 -14.97
CA ASP A 31 -0.64 -6.24 -14.51
C ASP A 31 -1.99 -6.84 -14.96
N ARG A 32 -3.08 -6.10 -14.77
CA ARG A 32 -4.41 -6.50 -15.27
C ARG A 32 -4.43 -6.68 -16.80
N LYS A 33 -3.70 -5.85 -17.55
CA LYS A 33 -3.58 -5.96 -19.02
C LYS A 33 -2.80 -7.20 -19.42
N LEU A 34 -1.69 -7.48 -18.72
CA LEU A 34 -0.84 -8.65 -18.96
C LEU A 34 -1.62 -9.94 -18.69
N HIS A 35 -2.28 -10.05 -17.53
CA HIS A 35 -3.12 -11.20 -17.20
C HIS A 35 -4.24 -11.42 -18.21
N ALA A 36 -4.87 -10.35 -18.71
CA ALA A 36 -5.88 -10.46 -19.74
C ALA A 36 -5.33 -10.97 -21.07
N ARG A 37 -4.16 -10.48 -21.50
CA ARG A 37 -3.51 -10.98 -22.72
C ARG A 37 -3.11 -12.45 -22.60
N MET A 38 -2.60 -12.88 -21.44
CA MET A 38 -2.30 -14.30 -21.19
C MET A 38 -3.55 -15.19 -21.28
N GLN A 39 -4.71 -14.66 -20.93
CA GLN A 39 -6.00 -15.35 -21.02
C GLN A 39 -6.69 -15.17 -22.38
N ASN A 40 -6.00 -14.62 -23.39
CA ASN A 40 -6.56 -14.30 -24.72
C ASN A 40 -7.85 -13.46 -24.67
N ARG A 41 -7.97 -12.58 -23.67
CA ARG A 41 -9.09 -11.64 -23.53
C ARG A 41 -8.60 -10.19 -23.68
N ILE A 42 -9.46 -9.31 -24.17
CA ILE A 42 -9.15 -7.87 -24.22
C ILE A 42 -9.27 -7.31 -22.80
N GLY A 43 -8.13 -7.01 -22.19
CA GLY A 43 -8.06 -6.44 -20.85
C GLY A 43 -8.49 -4.96 -20.79
N PRO A 44 -8.81 -4.46 -19.58
CA PRO A 44 -9.20 -3.07 -19.35
C PRO A 44 -8.10 -2.07 -19.79
N PRO A 45 -8.41 -0.78 -19.91
CA PRO A 45 -7.40 0.25 -20.16
C PRO A 45 -6.46 0.37 -18.95
N VAL A 46 -5.20 0.77 -19.19
CA VAL A 46 -4.18 0.90 -18.12
C VAL A 46 -4.57 1.95 -17.07
N ILE A 47 -5.37 2.94 -17.45
CA ILE A 47 -5.86 4.01 -16.56
C ILE A 47 -7.03 3.55 -15.67
N GLN A 48 -7.56 2.34 -15.88
CA GLN A 48 -8.70 1.81 -15.12
C GLN A 48 -8.55 1.90 -13.59
N PRO A 49 -7.38 1.57 -12.98
CA PRO A 49 -7.21 1.65 -11.53
C PRO A 49 -7.42 3.06 -10.95
N PHE A 50 -7.15 4.12 -11.73
CA PHE A 50 -7.41 5.50 -11.30
C PHE A 50 -8.92 5.77 -11.17
N TYR A 51 -9.72 5.28 -12.13
CA TYR A 51 -11.18 5.39 -12.05
C TYR A 51 -11.75 4.56 -10.90
N ASP A 52 -11.20 3.36 -10.69
CA ASP A 52 -11.61 2.49 -9.59
C ASP A 52 -11.32 3.15 -8.22
N PHE A 53 -10.16 3.79 -8.08
CA PHE A 53 -9.79 4.56 -6.87
C PHE A 53 -10.80 5.68 -6.59
N VAL A 54 -11.06 6.57 -7.55
CA VAL A 54 -12.01 7.67 -7.39
C VAL A 54 -13.42 7.15 -7.09
N LYS A 55 -13.85 6.07 -7.76
CA LYS A 55 -15.15 5.44 -7.54
C LYS A 55 -15.29 4.89 -6.12
N LEU A 56 -14.26 4.26 -5.58
CA LEU A 56 -14.29 3.68 -4.23
C LEU A 56 -14.27 4.76 -3.14
N PHE A 57 -13.51 5.84 -3.33
CA PHE A 57 -13.51 6.97 -2.39
C PHE A 57 -14.83 7.74 -2.36
N GLY A 58 -15.59 7.71 -3.47
CA GLY A 58 -16.93 8.30 -3.54
C GLY A 58 -18.04 7.45 -2.89
N LYS A 59 -17.73 6.24 -2.39
CA LYS A 59 -18.74 5.36 -1.76
C LYS A 59 -18.81 5.55 -0.26
N GLU A 60 -20.01 5.30 0.28
CA GLU A 60 -20.23 5.24 1.72
C GLU A 60 -19.52 4.03 2.34
N ARG A 61 -18.96 4.24 3.54
CA ARG A 61 -18.31 3.19 4.32
C ARG A 61 -19.36 2.51 5.21
N ILE A 62 -19.58 1.22 4.98
CA ILE A 62 -20.49 0.40 5.78
C ILE A 62 -19.67 -0.37 6.82
N VAL A 63 -19.92 -0.12 8.11
CA VAL A 63 -19.29 -0.83 9.22
C VAL A 63 -20.34 -1.69 9.93
N PRO A 64 -20.15 -3.01 10.05
CA PRO A 64 -21.07 -3.89 10.77
C PRO A 64 -21.16 -3.52 12.25
N GLU A 65 -22.33 -3.72 12.86
CA GLU A 65 -22.54 -3.46 14.30
C GLU A 65 -21.73 -4.40 15.20
N SER A 66 -21.51 -5.65 14.77
CA SER A 66 -20.69 -6.63 15.49
C SER A 66 -19.18 -6.43 15.32
N ALA A 67 -18.75 -5.51 14.46
CA ALA A 67 -17.35 -5.26 14.18
C ALA A 67 -16.74 -4.27 15.20
N ALA A 68 -15.45 -4.45 15.50
CA ALA A 68 -14.70 -3.46 16.27
C ALA A 68 -14.41 -2.24 15.38
N SER A 69 -15.33 -1.27 15.37
CA SER A 69 -15.36 -0.13 14.43
C SER A 69 -14.04 0.64 14.31
N LEU A 70 -13.35 0.87 15.43
CA LEU A 70 -12.05 1.54 15.47
C LEU A 70 -10.97 0.73 14.75
N ILE A 71 -10.83 -0.55 15.09
CA ILE A 71 -9.80 -1.43 14.54
C ILE A 71 -10.07 -1.67 13.05
N PHE A 72 -11.31 -2.02 12.71
CA PHE A 72 -11.73 -2.30 11.34
C PHE A 72 -11.47 -1.12 10.37
N THR A 73 -11.61 0.11 10.86
CA THR A 73 -11.40 1.31 10.03
C THR A 73 -9.93 1.73 9.94
N THR A 74 -9.16 1.59 11.02
CA THR A 74 -7.78 2.10 11.11
C THR A 74 -6.75 1.16 10.51
N VAL A 75 -6.98 -0.15 10.63
CA VAL A 75 -6.04 -1.18 10.20
C VAL A 75 -5.68 -1.09 8.70
N PRO A 76 -6.63 -0.89 7.75
CA PRO A 76 -6.30 -0.71 6.34
C PRO A 76 -5.45 0.54 6.07
N VAL A 77 -5.66 1.61 6.85
CA VAL A 77 -4.88 2.85 6.73
C VAL A 77 -3.43 2.63 7.17
N ILE A 78 -3.24 1.94 8.30
CA ILE A 78 -1.89 1.60 8.79
C ILE A 78 -1.17 0.70 7.80
N ALA A 79 -1.86 -0.30 7.23
CA ALA A 79 -1.29 -1.19 6.22
C ALA A 79 -0.78 -0.41 4.99
N ALA A 80 -1.59 0.55 4.51
CA ALA A 80 -1.22 1.40 3.38
C ALA A 80 -0.01 2.29 3.70
N ILE A 81 0.05 2.87 4.90
CA ILE A 81 1.19 3.69 5.34
C ILE A 81 2.47 2.83 5.38
N CYS A 82 2.42 1.65 5.99
CA CYS A 82 3.58 0.75 6.06
C CYS A 82 4.08 0.34 4.66
N ALA A 83 3.16 0.02 3.74
CA ALA A 83 3.51 -0.34 2.37
C ALA A 83 4.19 0.81 1.61
N VAL A 84 3.67 2.04 1.74
CA VAL A 84 4.26 3.22 1.10
C VAL A 84 5.64 3.53 1.70
N LEU A 85 5.78 3.49 3.02
CA LEU A 85 7.08 3.69 3.69
C LEU A 85 8.10 2.63 3.27
N GLY A 86 7.69 1.37 3.18
CA GLY A 86 8.55 0.27 2.71
C GLY A 86 9.06 0.49 1.28
N GLY A 87 8.26 1.12 0.41
CA GLY A 87 8.67 1.51 -0.94
C GLY A 87 9.53 2.79 -1.01
N MET A 88 9.36 3.72 -0.07
CA MET A 88 10.12 4.99 -0.03
C MET A 88 11.58 4.79 0.35
N ILE A 89 11.86 3.92 1.32
CA ILE A 89 13.23 3.69 1.82
C ILE A 89 14.21 3.31 0.70
N PRO A 90 13.99 2.25 -0.11
CA PRO A 90 14.95 1.88 -1.14
C PRO A 90 15.12 2.96 -2.21
N LEU A 91 14.06 3.74 -2.50
CA LEU A 91 14.14 4.86 -3.44
C LEU A 91 15.04 5.98 -2.91
N ILE A 92 14.89 6.34 -1.64
CA ILE A 92 15.72 7.37 -0.98
C ILE A 92 17.16 6.90 -0.86
N THR A 93 17.39 5.64 -0.46
CA THR A 93 18.73 5.08 -0.36
C THR A 93 19.44 5.08 -1.72
N ALA A 94 18.71 4.77 -2.80
CA ALA A 94 19.24 4.84 -4.17
C ALA A 94 19.60 6.26 -4.61
N LEU A 95 18.77 7.26 -4.27
CA LEU A 95 18.99 8.66 -4.65
C LEU A 95 20.13 9.32 -3.88
N PHE A 96 20.26 9.05 -2.58
CA PHE A 96 21.25 9.70 -1.70
C PHE A 96 22.48 8.85 -1.38
N ARG A 97 22.60 7.64 -1.96
CA ARG A 97 23.73 6.71 -1.77
C ARG A 97 24.07 6.46 -0.30
N VAL A 98 23.06 6.38 0.56
CA VAL A 98 23.21 6.07 1.99
C VAL A 98 23.48 4.57 2.15
N SER A 99 24.12 4.15 3.25
CA SER A 99 24.41 2.73 3.48
C SER A 99 23.13 1.93 3.76
N LEU A 100 22.91 0.84 3.01
CA LEU A 100 21.69 0.03 3.03
C LEU A 100 21.59 -0.92 4.25
N VAL A 101 22.70 -1.13 4.98
CA VAL A 101 22.81 -2.26 5.94
C VAL A 101 21.89 -2.09 7.15
N GLY A 102 21.73 -0.87 7.68
CA GLY A 102 20.79 -0.59 8.77
C GLY A 102 19.33 -0.56 8.32
N ASP A 103 19.08 -0.07 7.11
CA ASP A 103 17.74 0.13 6.56
C ASP A 103 17.08 -1.18 6.10
N LEU A 104 17.87 -2.22 5.83
CA LEU A 104 17.35 -3.51 5.36
C LEU A 104 16.42 -4.18 6.38
N ILE A 105 16.79 -4.17 7.67
CA ILE A 105 15.96 -4.75 8.74
C ILE A 105 14.64 -3.96 8.82
N LEU A 106 14.70 -2.63 8.77
CA LEU A 106 13.53 -1.77 8.78
C LEU A 106 12.59 -2.05 7.60
N ILE A 107 13.13 -2.22 6.39
CA ILE A 107 12.35 -2.56 5.19
C ILE A 107 11.64 -3.91 5.37
N LEU A 108 12.33 -4.94 5.90
CA LEU A 108 11.73 -6.25 6.13
C LEU A 108 10.58 -6.17 7.14
N TYR A 109 10.72 -5.42 8.23
CA TYR A 109 9.62 -5.18 9.16
C TYR A 109 8.47 -4.43 8.48
N LEU A 110 8.75 -3.35 7.73
CA LEU A 110 7.71 -2.58 7.07
C LEU A 110 6.96 -3.37 5.99
N LEU A 111 7.61 -4.30 5.29
CA LEU A 111 6.97 -5.15 4.28
C LEU A 111 6.15 -6.31 4.88
N THR A 112 6.46 -6.74 6.10
CA THR A 112 5.68 -7.78 6.80
C THR A 112 4.45 -7.21 7.52
N MET A 113 4.47 -5.92 7.88
CA MET A 113 3.35 -5.25 8.56
C MET A 113 2.02 -5.25 7.80
N PRO A 114 1.96 -5.01 6.47
CA PRO A 114 0.71 -5.08 5.72
C PRO A 114 -0.02 -6.43 5.87
N SER A 115 0.71 -7.54 5.86
CA SER A 115 0.12 -8.88 6.06
C SER A 115 -0.48 -9.03 7.45
N LEU A 116 0.22 -8.58 8.49
CA LEU A 116 -0.30 -8.56 9.86
C LEU A 116 -1.53 -7.68 10.01
N MET A 117 -1.57 -6.54 9.31
CA MET A 117 -2.73 -5.67 9.31
C MET A 117 -3.93 -6.33 8.60
N ILE A 118 -3.75 -7.03 7.48
CA ILE A 118 -4.85 -7.75 6.82
C ILE A 118 -5.47 -8.81 7.77
N ILE A 119 -4.61 -9.53 8.49
CA ILE A 119 -4.98 -10.51 9.51
C ILE A 119 -5.83 -9.86 10.62
N LEU A 120 -5.41 -8.71 11.15
CA LEU A 120 -6.17 -7.94 12.16
C LEU A 120 -7.47 -7.33 11.61
N GLY A 121 -7.48 -6.93 10.34
CA GLY A 121 -8.67 -6.43 9.66
C GLY A 121 -9.73 -7.52 9.51
N GLY A 122 -9.30 -8.74 9.16
CA GLY A 122 -10.16 -9.91 9.06
C GLY A 122 -10.80 -10.30 10.40
N SER A 123 -10.02 -10.30 11.49
CA SER A 123 -10.50 -10.67 12.82
C SER A 123 -11.47 -9.64 13.42
N SER A 124 -11.31 -8.35 13.10
CA SER A 124 -12.17 -7.27 13.61
C SER A 124 -13.55 -7.17 12.96
N SER A 125 -13.81 -7.95 11.89
CA SER A 125 -15.05 -7.90 11.11
C SER A 125 -16.29 -8.51 11.77
N GLY A 126 -16.13 -9.20 12.91
CA GLY A 126 -17.24 -9.74 13.71
C GLY A 126 -18.08 -10.84 13.03
N ASN A 127 -17.59 -11.44 11.93
CA ASN A 127 -18.28 -12.51 11.22
C ASN A 127 -17.40 -13.79 11.08
N PRO A 128 -18.01 -14.99 10.97
CA PRO A 128 -17.26 -16.25 10.89
C PRO A 128 -16.37 -16.39 9.65
N PHE A 129 -16.73 -15.77 8.53
CA PHE A 129 -15.94 -15.83 7.30
C PHE A 129 -14.64 -15.02 7.42
N GLY A 130 -14.67 -13.88 8.11
CA GLY A 130 -13.49 -13.09 8.42
C GLY A 130 -12.51 -13.85 9.32
N ALA A 131 -13.03 -14.60 10.30
CA ALA A 131 -12.22 -15.45 11.17
C ALA A 131 -11.57 -16.63 10.42
N ILE A 132 -12.28 -17.27 9.49
CA ILE A 132 -11.72 -18.34 8.66
C ILE A 132 -10.68 -17.78 7.66
N GLY A 133 -10.95 -16.60 7.08
CA GLY A 133 -10.03 -15.90 6.18
C GLY A 133 -8.72 -15.49 6.87
N PHE A 134 -8.81 -15.01 8.11
CA PHE A 134 -7.65 -14.74 8.99
C PHE A 134 -6.72 -15.96 9.10
N SER A 135 -7.26 -17.17 9.26
CA SER A 135 -6.45 -18.38 9.46
C SER A 135 -5.71 -18.84 8.19
N ARG A 136 -5.99 -18.26 7.02
CA ARG A 136 -5.45 -18.69 5.71
C ARG A 136 -4.53 -17.65 5.06
N SER A 137 -4.32 -16.51 5.69
CA SER A 137 -3.54 -15.37 5.18
C SER A 137 -2.15 -15.32 5.80
#